data_AF-A0A946CTY7-F1
#
_entry.id   AF-A0A946CTY7-F1
#
_cell.length_a   1.000
_cell.length_b   1.000
_cell.length_c   1.000
_cell.angle_alpha   90.00
_cell.angle_beta   90.00
_cell.angle_gamma   90.00
#
_symmetry.space_group_name_H-M   'P 1'
#
loop_
_entity.id
_entity.type
_entity.pdbx_description
1 polymer ?
#
loop_
_entity_poly.entity_id
_entity_poly.type
_entity_poly.pdbx_seq_one_letter_code
_entity_poly.pdbx_strand_id
1 'polypeptide(L)'
;MSDRVNSLIFGFHAVFARVRHGPKSVSEVFLDKKRRDARIRKLEERLNESNIKVSRCDTERLNTMVPGVSHQGVVASIKLDDNVSKIEDIIVPAPESQLLVVLDGV
;
A
#
# COMPACT_ATOMS: atom_id res chain seq x y z
N MET A 1 14.63 18.47 -7.78
CA MET A 1 14.19 17.10 -7.45
C MET A 1 12.76 17.23 -6.97
N SER A 2 11.79 16.75 -7.75
CA SER A 2 10.37 16.99 -7.52
C SER A 2 9.89 16.26 -6.27
N ASP A 3 9.44 17.03 -5.27
CA ASP A 3 8.70 16.56 -4.11
C ASP A 3 7.35 16.01 -4.59
N ARG A 4 7.29 14.73 -4.97
CA ARG A 4 6.00 14.05 -5.18
C ARG A 4 5.29 13.97 -3.83
N VAL A 5 3.99 14.25 -3.83
CA VAL A 5 3.13 14.05 -2.66
C VAL A 5 3.11 12.56 -2.34
N ASN A 6 3.83 12.13 -1.30
CA ASN A 6 3.72 10.78 -0.79
C ASN A 6 2.37 10.65 -0.08
N SER A 7 1.47 9.82 -0.63
CA SER A 7 0.21 9.50 0.02
C SER A 7 0.42 8.42 1.10
N LEU A 8 -0.46 8.40 2.09
CA LEU A 8 -0.47 7.36 3.11
C LEU A 8 -1.61 6.38 2.86
N ILE A 9 -1.31 5.09 2.96
CA ILE A 9 -2.31 4.04 3.09
C ILE A 9 -2.14 3.35 4.45
N PHE A 10 -3.21 2.81 5.01
CA PHE A 10 -3.20 2.27 6.35
C PHE A 10 -4.06 1.00 6.46
N GLY A 11 -3.79 0.22 7.51
CA GLY A 11 -4.43 -1.07 7.71
C GLY A 11 -3.68 -2.20 7.00
N PHE A 12 -3.74 -3.39 7.61
CA PHE A 12 -2.97 -4.54 7.16
C PHE A 12 -3.27 -4.93 5.71
N HIS A 13 -4.56 -5.01 5.32
CA HIS A 13 -4.94 -5.50 3.99
C HIS A 13 -4.52 -4.55 2.87
N ALA A 14 -4.75 -3.24 3.03
CA ALA A 14 -4.38 -2.25 2.03
C ALA A 14 -2.86 -2.23 1.81
N VAL A 15 -2.09 -2.23 2.90
CA VAL A 15 -0.62 -2.23 2.84
C VAL A 15 -0.11 -3.54 2.24
N PHE A 16 -0.60 -4.69 2.72
CA PHE A 16 -0.18 -5.99 2.20
C PHE A 16 -0.51 -6.17 0.71
N ALA A 17 -1.70 -5.74 0.29
CA ALA A 17 -2.10 -5.77 -1.12
C ALA A 17 -1.18 -4.87 -1.97
N ARG A 18 -0.88 -3.66 -1.50
CA ARG A 18 0.00 -2.75 -2.25
C ARG A 18 1.42 -3.30 -2.37
N VAL A 19 1.98 -3.84 -1.29
CA VAL A 19 3.31 -4.50 -1.31
C VAL A 19 3.31 -5.68 -2.28
N ARG A 20 2.23 -6.47 -2.34
CA ARG A 20 2.11 -7.62 -3.25
C ARG A 20 1.99 -7.21 -4.72
N HIS A 21 1.18 -6.21 -5.04
CA HIS A 21 0.81 -5.89 -6.42
C HIS A 21 1.60 -4.71 -7.03
N GLY A 22 2.18 -3.85 -6.20
CA GLY A 22 2.95 -2.68 -6.65
C GLY A 22 4.05 -2.29 -5.66
N PRO A 23 5.01 -3.19 -5.35
CA PRO A 23 6.04 -2.93 -4.33
C PRO A 23 6.88 -1.69 -4.64
N LYS A 24 7.13 -1.38 -5.92
CA LYS A 24 7.90 -0.21 -6.37
C LYS A 24 7.28 1.12 -5.97
N SER A 25 5.96 1.15 -5.76
CA SER A 25 5.25 2.36 -5.36
C SER A 25 5.32 2.58 -3.85
N VAL A 26 5.81 1.61 -3.06
CA VAL A 26 5.91 1.72 -1.60
C VAL A 26 7.28 2.29 -1.24
N SER A 27 7.28 3.45 -0.58
CA SER A 27 8.52 4.11 -0.14
C SER A 27 9.02 3.58 1.21
N GLU A 28 8.10 3.46 2.17
CA GLU A 28 8.41 3.02 3.54
C GLU A 28 7.16 2.47 4.22
N VAL A 29 7.31 1.43 5.03
CA VAL A 29 6.25 0.89 5.88
C VAL A 29 6.57 1.12 7.35
N PHE A 30 5.59 1.66 8.07
CA PHE A 30 5.62 1.92 9.49
C PHE A 30 4.79 0.86 10.23
N LEU A 31 5.41 0.19 11.19
CA LEU A 31 4.80 -0.89 11.96
C LEU A 31 4.81 -0.57 13.45
N ASP A 32 3.71 -0.86 14.12
CA ASP A 32 3.65 -0.78 15.57
C ASP A 32 4.68 -1.74 16.19
N LYS A 33 5.59 -1.20 17.01
CA LYS A 33 6.66 -1.96 17.66
C LYS A 33 6.15 -3.04 18.61
N LYS A 34 4.92 -2.92 19.12
CA LYS A 34 4.29 -3.89 20.03
C LYS A 34 3.74 -5.11 19.30
N ARG A 35 3.47 -5.02 17.99
CA ARG A 35 2.89 -6.13 17.23
C ARG A 35 3.95 -7.13 16.75
N ARG A 36 3.78 -8.41 17.09
CA ARG A 36 4.71 -9.51 16.72
C ARG A 36 4.01 -10.79 16.26
N ASP A 37 2.72 -10.69 15.94
CA ASP A 37 1.91 -11.81 15.52
C ASP A 37 2.21 -12.27 14.08
N ALA A 38 1.63 -13.42 13.71
CA ALA A 38 1.86 -14.07 12.42
C ALA A 38 1.54 -13.19 11.20
N ARG A 39 0.57 -12.26 11.31
CA ARG A 39 0.22 -11.38 10.20
C ARG A 39 1.36 -10.41 9.92
N ILE A 40 1.91 -9.79 10.97
CA ILE A 40 3.04 -8.87 10.84
C ILE A 40 4.28 -9.58 10.31
N ARG A 41 4.59 -10.77 10.81
CA ARG A 41 5.73 -11.57 10.31
C ARG A 41 5.62 -11.82 8.80
N LYS A 42 4.45 -12.25 8.33
CA LYS A 42 4.17 -12.47 6.91
C LYS A 42 4.33 -11.19 6.07
N LEU A 43 3.96 -10.04 6.63
CA LEU A 43 4.16 -8.75 5.95
C LEU A 43 5.65 -8.38 5.90
N GLU A 44 6.39 -8.55 6.99
CA GLU A 44 7.84 -8.29 7.05
C GLU A 44 8.63 -9.17 6.10
N GLU A 45 8.28 -10.45 5.96
CA GLU A 45 8.86 -11.36 4.96
C GLU A 45 8.72 -10.77 3.54
N ARG A 46 7.51 -10.33 3.17
CA ARG A 46 7.26 -9.71 1.85
C ARG A 46 7.97 -8.38 1.65
N LEU A 47 8.06 -7.57 2.70
CA LEU A 47 8.76 -6.29 2.65
C LEU A 47 10.26 -6.51 2.44
N ASN A 48 10.83 -7.52 3.10
CA ASN A 48 12.23 -7.92 2.93
C ASN A 48 12.51 -8.46 1.52
N GLU A 49 11.65 -9.36 1.01
CA GLU A 49 11.73 -9.87 -0.37
C GLU A 49 11.69 -8.73 -1.42
N SER A 50 10.96 -7.66 -1.12
CA SER A 50 10.79 -6.50 -2.00
C SER A 50 11.81 -5.38 -1.76
N ASN A 51 12.75 -5.57 -0.81
CA ASN A 51 13.73 -4.59 -0.35
C ASN A 51 13.09 -3.23 0.04
N ILE A 52 11.92 -3.28 0.69
CA ILE A 52 11.18 -2.10 1.15
C ILE A 52 11.61 -1.77 2.58
N LYS A 53 11.85 -0.49 2.85
CA LYS A 53 12.23 0.00 4.17
C LYS A 53 11.10 -0.20 5.20
N VAL A 54 11.44 -0.70 6.37
CA VAL A 54 10.52 -0.92 7.49
C VAL A 54 10.97 -0.12 8.72
N SER A 55 10.08 0.72 9.24
CA SER A 55 10.29 1.51 10.46
C SER A 55 9.33 1.05 11.56
N ARG A 56 9.88 0.55 12.67
CA ARG A 56 9.10 0.21 13.87
C ARG A 56 8.92 1.46 14.72
N CYS A 57 7.69 1.78 15.12
CA CYS A 57 7.38 2.96 15.94
C CYS A 57 6.26 2.72 16.95
N ASP A 58 6.05 3.68 17.84
CA ASP A 58 4.93 3.67 18.78
C ASP A 58 3.59 3.89 18.08
N THR A 59 2.53 3.29 18.63
CA THR A 59 1.15 3.45 18.15
C THR A 59 0.76 4.93 18.05
N GLU A 60 1.22 5.78 18.98
CA GLU A 60 0.96 7.22 18.95
C GLU A 60 1.48 7.90 17.70
N ARG A 61 2.67 7.51 17.22
CA ARG A 61 3.22 8.04 15.98
C ARG A 61 2.36 7.64 14.78
N LEU A 62 1.84 6.41 14.76
CA LEU A 62 0.92 5.97 13.71
C LEU A 62 -0.41 6.74 13.76
N ASN A 63 -0.94 7.03 14.96
CA ASN A 63 -2.13 7.87 15.14
C ASN A 63 -1.91 9.30 14.64
N THR A 64 -0.73 9.88 14.84
CA THR A 64 -0.37 11.20 14.30
C THR A 64 -0.27 11.18 12.78
N MET A 65 0.26 10.09 12.20
CA MET A 65 0.37 9.95 10.75
C MET A 65 -1.01 9.84 10.07
N VAL A 66 -1.96 9.14 10.68
CA VAL A 66 -3.31 8.99 10.14
C VAL A 66 -4.36 9.18 11.24
N PRO A 67 -4.76 10.44 11.51
CA PRO A 67 -5.68 10.77 12.60
C PRO A 67 -7.09 10.21 12.37
N GLY A 68 -7.74 9.75 13.44
CA GLY A 68 -9.16 9.39 13.43
C GLY A 68 -9.52 8.08 12.70
N VAL A 69 -8.54 7.28 12.29
CA VAL A 69 -8.77 5.99 11.61
C VAL A 69 -8.08 4.83 12.30
N SER A 70 -8.64 3.63 12.17
CA SER A 70 -8.02 2.40 12.69
C SER A 70 -6.99 1.85 11.70
N HIS A 71 -5.71 2.15 11.90
CA HIS A 71 -4.61 1.65 11.07
C HIS A 71 -4.17 0.22 11.41
N GLN A 72 -4.69 -0.39 12.48
CA GLN A 72 -4.34 -1.75 12.95
C GLN A 72 -2.83 -2.01 13.17
N GLY A 73 -2.04 -0.95 13.33
CA GLY A 73 -0.60 -1.01 13.60
C GLY A 73 0.26 -1.04 12.33
N VAL A 74 -0.31 -0.68 11.17
CA VAL A 74 0.40 -0.67 9.88
C VAL A 74 0.00 0.57 9.08
N VAL A 75 1.01 1.34 8.66
CA VAL A 75 0.86 2.47 7.73
C VAL A 75 1.96 2.36 6.68
N ALA A 76 1.68 2.67 5.42
CA ALA A 76 2.68 2.74 4.38
C ALA A 76 2.63 4.08 3.67
N SER A 77 3.81 4.63 3.39
CA SER A 77 3.97 5.79 2.54
C SER A 77 4.20 5.33 1.11
N ILE A 78 3.37 5.80 0.19
CA ILE A 78 3.38 5.40 -1.20
C ILE A 78 3.58 6.59 -2.13
N LYS A 79 4.24 6.33 -3.25
CA LYS A 79 4.24 7.21 -4.41
C LYS A 79 3.05 6.81 -5.25
N LEU A 80 2.13 7.74 -5.46
CA LEU A 80 1.12 7.55 -6.50
C LEU A 80 1.83 7.70 -7.84
N ASP A 81 1.54 6.78 -8.76
CA ASP A 81 1.80 7.01 -10.16
C ASP A 81 0.61 7.78 -10.73
N ASP A 82 0.88 8.87 -11.44
CA ASP A 82 -0.12 9.68 -12.14
C ASP A 82 -0.71 8.95 -13.37
N ASN A 83 -0.46 7.65 -13.51
CA ASN A 83 -0.94 6.86 -14.62
C ASN A 83 -2.43 6.58 -14.49
N VAL A 84 -3.23 7.54 -14.95
CA VAL A 84 -4.55 7.25 -15.49
C VAL A 84 -4.33 6.34 -16.69
N SER A 85 -4.56 5.04 -16.51
CA SER A 85 -4.58 4.11 -17.64
C SER A 85 -5.69 4.54 -18.57
N LYS A 86 -5.40 4.71 -19.86
CA LYS A 86 -6.46 4.99 -20.82
C LYS A 86 -7.28 3.72 -21.01
N ILE A 87 -8.51 3.85 -21.51
CA ILE A 87 -9.38 2.69 -21.69
C ILE A 87 -8.79 1.69 -22.68
N GLU A 88 -8.03 2.16 -23.67
CA GLU A 88 -7.33 1.33 -24.64
C GLU A 88 -6.18 0.52 -24.02
N ASP A 89 -5.61 0.99 -22.91
CA ASP A 89 -4.58 0.26 -22.16
C ASP A 89 -5.20 -0.83 -21.26
N ILE A 90 -6.48 -0.67 -20.90
CA ILE A 90 -7.23 -1.61 -20.06
C ILE A 90 -7.84 -2.71 -20.94
N ILE A 91 -8.43 -2.36 -22.08
CA ILE A 91 -9.07 -3.30 -23.01
C ILE A 91 -8.01 -3.85 -23.97
N VAL A 92 -7.35 -4.92 -23.55
CA VAL A 92 -6.32 -5.59 -24.34
C VAL A 92 -6.87 -6.87 -24.99
N PRO A 93 -6.47 -7.20 -26.23
CA PRO A 93 -6.79 -8.51 -26.81
C PRO A 93 -6.24 -9.63 -25.92
N ALA A 94 -7.13 -10.43 -25.35
CA ALA A 94 -6.78 -11.53 -24.47
C ALA A 94 -7.47 -12.82 -24.95
N PRO A 95 -6.80 -13.99 -24.84
CA PRO A 95 -7.39 -15.28 -25.21
C PRO A 95 -8.53 -15.71 -24.28
N GLU A 96 -8.62 -15.11 -23.09
CA GLU A 96 -9.69 -15.34 -22.11
C GLU A 96 -10.61 -14.12 -22.00
N SER A 97 -11.86 -14.34 -21.58
CA SER A 97 -12.84 -13.27 -21.41
C SER A 97 -12.41 -12.29 -20.30
N GLN A 98 -12.36 -11.01 -20.62
CA GLN A 98 -12.04 -9.96 -19.66
C GLN A 98 -13.30 -9.47 -18.93
N LEU A 99 -13.25 -9.40 -17.59
CA LEU A 99 -14.29 -8.78 -16.78
C LEU A 99 -13.93 -7.32 -16.50
N LEU A 100 -14.80 -6.40 -16.91
CA LEU A 100 -14.65 -4.96 -16.68
C LEU A 100 -15.71 -4.46 -15.70
N VAL A 101 -15.33 -3.53 -14.83
CA VAL A 101 -16.24 -2.87 -13.88
C VAL A 101 -16.21 -1.37 -14.15
N VAL A 102 -17.37 -0.79 -14.44
CA VAL A 102 -17.55 0.66 -14.62
C VAL A 102 -18.28 1.20 -13.40
N LEU A 103 -17.72 2.23 -12.78
CA LEU A 103 -18.30 2.88 -11.60
C LEU A 103 -18.69 4.31 -11.97
N ASP A 104 -19.98 4.60 -12.02
CA ASP A 104 -20.54 5.92 -12.30
C ASP A 104 -21.00 6.58 -10.99
N GLY A 105 -20.29 7.62 -10.55
CA GLY A 105 -20.66 8.43 -9.38
C GLY A 105 -20.23 7.93 -7.99
N VAL A 106 -19.12 7.18 -7.88
CA VAL A 106 -18.49 6.77 -6.59
C VAL A 106 -17.40 7.71 -6.09
#